data_AF-S9RDA4-F1
#
_entry.id   AF-S9RDA4-F1
#
_cell.length_a   1.000
_cell.length_b   1.000
_cell.length_c   1.000
_cell.angle_alpha   90.00
_cell.angle_beta   90.00
_cell.angle_gamma   90.00
#
_symmetry.space_group_name_H-M   'P 1'
#
loop_
_entity.id
_entity.type
_entity.pdbx_description
1 polymer ?
#
loop_
_entity_poly.entity_id
_entity_poly.type
_entity_poly.pdbx_seq_one_letter_code
_entity_poly.pdbx_strand_id
1 'polypeptide(L)'
;MSNWTQLRGHKYHFLQAHFDPEDSLHVMKISITDLTRLWGCTYSKDQTIEQAEKQRCPIDPFETFDTLIELLSETLLNVSSESHVSLKETKSDECISLFCKIKVTKDIQLDWKWTLRLQPAEAMSKLIWFPLTFHLLSSEVRAPAGSLLSVVQDRSQQLQDQSWIDRAAAERSAKSTPSTPKKRSAFVDLISPKRSRTNYDFIG
;
A
#
# COMPACT_ATOMS: atom_id res chain seq x y z
N MET A 1 14.50 -3.66 4.86
CA MET A 1 13.59 -2.87 5.72
C MET A 1 12.68 -3.86 6.44
N SER A 2 12.66 -3.83 7.77
CA SER A 2 11.80 -4.71 8.57
C SER A 2 10.36 -4.18 8.54
N ASN A 3 9.48 -4.94 7.91
CA ASN A 3 8.09 -4.51 7.70
C ASN A 3 7.26 -4.69 8.98
N TRP A 4 6.47 -3.68 9.32
CA TRP A 4 5.45 -3.77 10.34
C TRP A 4 4.23 -4.52 9.77
N THR A 5 3.77 -5.53 10.49
CA THR A 5 2.62 -6.36 10.09
C THR A 5 1.50 -6.23 11.12
N GLN A 6 0.26 -6.10 10.68
CA GLN A 6 -0.88 -6.07 11.60
C GLN A 6 -1.05 -7.42 12.30
N LEU A 7 -1.15 -7.39 13.63
CA LEU A 7 -1.38 -8.58 14.44
C LEU A 7 -2.83 -9.06 14.29
N ARG A 8 -3.06 -10.30 13.84
CA ARG A 8 -4.42 -10.84 13.65
C ARG A 8 -5.16 -10.93 14.99
N GLY A 9 -6.46 -10.67 14.94
CA GLY A 9 -7.31 -10.59 16.14
C GLY A 9 -7.19 -9.27 16.91
N HIS A 10 -6.22 -8.41 16.56
CA HIS A 10 -5.99 -7.13 17.22
C HIS A 10 -6.10 -5.98 16.23
N LYS A 11 -7.12 -5.12 16.39
CA LYS A 11 -7.42 -4.06 15.41
C LYS A 11 -6.32 -3.00 15.28
N TYR A 12 -5.62 -2.72 16.37
CA TYR A 12 -4.72 -1.56 16.45
C TYR A 12 -3.27 -1.93 16.76
N HIS A 13 -2.92 -3.22 16.77
CA HIS A 13 -1.57 -3.65 17.12
C HIS A 13 -0.79 -4.07 15.88
N PHE A 14 0.42 -3.52 15.74
CA PHE A 14 1.37 -3.86 14.70
C PHE A 14 2.60 -4.50 15.32
N LEU A 15 3.11 -5.51 14.65
CA LEU A 15 4.23 -6.33 15.08
C LEU A 15 5.38 -6.16 14.09
N GLN A 16 6.58 -6.04 14.63
CA GLN A 16 7.83 -6.18 13.90
C GLN A 16 8.68 -7.18 14.67
N ALA A 17 9.08 -8.26 14.01
CA ALA A 17 9.90 -9.28 14.62
C ALA A 17 11.08 -9.64 13.70
N HIS A 18 12.22 -9.93 14.32
CA HIS A 18 13.44 -10.37 13.66
C HIS A 18 14.04 -11.51 14.47
N PHE A 19 14.38 -12.59 13.77
CA PHE A 19 14.94 -13.81 14.31
C PHE A 19 16.22 -14.10 13.55
N ASP A 20 17.31 -14.30 14.26
CA ASP A 20 18.62 -14.64 13.70
C ASP A 20 19.30 -15.69 14.60
N PRO A 21 19.24 -16.98 14.28
CA PRO A 21 19.82 -18.03 15.11
C PRO A 21 21.35 -17.93 15.23
N GLU A 22 22.02 -17.25 14.30
CA GLU A 22 23.47 -17.09 14.28
C GLU A 22 23.94 -15.93 15.20
N ASP A 23 23.11 -14.93 15.46
CA ASP A 23 23.44 -13.79 16.33
C ASP A 23 23.37 -14.17 17.81
N SER A 24 24.53 -14.45 18.41
CA SER A 24 24.64 -14.79 19.84
C SER A 24 24.07 -13.73 20.81
N LEU A 25 24.11 -12.45 20.45
CA LEU A 25 23.72 -11.34 21.33
C LEU A 25 22.23 -11.03 21.21
N HIS A 26 21.68 -11.12 20.01
CA HIS A 26 20.31 -10.70 19.74
C HIS A 26 19.55 -11.63 18.79
N VAL A 27 19.49 -12.91 19.16
CA VAL A 27 18.75 -13.95 18.43
C VAL A 27 17.31 -13.55 18.11
N MET A 28 16.63 -12.86 19.03
CA MET A 28 15.26 -12.40 18.80
C MET A 28 15.09 -10.95 19.17
N LYS A 29 14.52 -10.17 18.25
CA LYS A 29 14.06 -8.79 18.50
C LYS A 29 12.59 -8.71 18.11
N ILE A 30 11.74 -8.38 19.08
CA ILE A 30 10.30 -8.27 18.86
C ILE A 30 9.83 -6.93 19.37
N SER A 31 9.10 -6.23 18.53
CA SER A 31 8.52 -4.93 18.80
C SER A 31 7.03 -4.95 18.45
N ILE A 32 6.20 -4.40 19.33
CA ILE A 32 4.76 -4.23 19.12
C ILE A 32 4.44 -2.77 19.34
N THR A 33 3.60 -2.20 18.48
CA THR A 33 3.11 -0.84 18.64
C THR A 33 1.61 -0.78 18.44
N ASP A 34 0.95 0.12 19.18
CA ASP A 34 -0.43 0.54 18.95
C ASP A 34 -0.52 1.91 18.24
N LEU A 35 0.60 2.36 17.66
CA LEU A 35 0.86 3.70 17.11
C LEU A 35 0.99 4.83 18.15
N THR A 36 0.70 4.58 19.42
CA THR A 36 0.87 5.55 20.52
C THR A 36 2.04 5.19 21.43
N ARG A 37 2.22 3.89 21.63
CA ARG A 37 3.20 3.25 22.50
C ARG A 37 3.97 2.22 21.69
N LEU A 38 5.16 1.93 22.15
CA LEU A 38 6.03 0.91 21.60
C LEU A 38 6.45 0.00 22.74
N TRP A 39 6.18 -1.29 22.61
CA TRP A 39 6.72 -2.31 23.50
C TRP A 39 7.76 -3.12 22.73
N GLY A 40 8.85 -3.45 23.38
CA GLY A 40 9.95 -4.18 22.78
C GLY A 40 10.55 -5.18 23.74
N CYS A 41 11.09 -6.26 23.20
CA CYS A 41 12.00 -7.15 23.89
C CYS A 41 13.12 -7.60 22.96
N THR A 42 14.26 -7.90 23.55
CA THR A 42 15.39 -8.50 22.86
C THR A 42 15.90 -9.65 23.71
N TYR A 43 16.18 -10.78 23.07
CA TYR A 43 16.66 -11.98 23.72
C TYR A 43 18.00 -12.38 23.13
N SER A 44 18.96 -12.68 24.01
CA SER A 44 20.18 -13.41 23.65
C SER A 44 19.91 -14.91 23.56
N LYS A 45 20.90 -15.67 23.07
CA LYS A 45 20.83 -17.13 23.03
C LYS A 45 20.59 -17.72 24.43
N ASP A 46 21.37 -17.31 25.42
CA ASP A 46 21.25 -17.80 26.80
C ASP A 46 19.88 -17.48 27.42
N GLN A 47 19.37 -16.26 27.21
CA GLN A 47 18.05 -15.86 27.71
C GLN A 47 16.93 -16.67 27.04
N THR A 48 17.11 -17.05 25.78
CA THR A 48 16.16 -17.89 25.04
C THR A 48 16.14 -19.30 25.61
N ILE A 49 17.31 -19.88 25.88
CA ILE A 49 17.46 -21.20 26.50
C ILE A 49 16.83 -21.20 27.90
N GLU A 50 17.16 -20.23 28.74
CA GLU A 50 16.55 -20.08 30.07
C GLU A 50 15.03 -19.95 29.98
N GLN A 51 14.53 -19.23 28.98
CA GLN A 51 13.09 -19.06 28.78
C GLN A 51 12.44 -20.38 28.35
N ALA A 52 13.07 -21.14 27.46
CA ALA A 52 12.59 -22.45 27.03
C ALA A 52 12.48 -23.42 28.22
N GLU A 53 13.47 -23.43 29.12
CA GLU A 53 13.42 -24.21 30.36
C GLU A 53 12.29 -23.75 31.28
N LYS A 54 12.16 -22.43 31.52
CA LYS A 54 11.10 -21.85 32.36
C LYS A 54 9.69 -22.17 31.84
N GLN A 55 9.53 -22.24 30.52
CA GLN A 55 8.26 -22.52 29.86
C GLN A 55 8.02 -24.02 29.61
N ARG A 56 8.97 -24.88 30.02
CA ARG A 56 8.93 -26.34 29.76
C ARG A 56 8.72 -26.64 28.28
N CYS A 57 9.50 -25.97 27.43
CA CYS A 57 9.48 -26.17 25.99
C CYS A 57 9.69 -27.66 25.67
N PRO A 58 8.89 -28.27 24.79
CA PRO A 58 9.05 -29.67 24.41
C PRO A 58 10.22 -29.90 23.44
N ILE A 59 10.82 -28.83 22.91
CA ILE A 59 12.00 -28.85 22.04
C ILE A 59 13.22 -28.63 22.92
N ASP A 60 14.24 -29.48 22.79
CA ASP A 60 15.52 -29.31 23.50
C ASP A 60 16.28 -28.12 22.91
N PRO A 61 16.43 -27.01 23.65
CA PRO A 61 17.08 -25.81 23.14
C PRO A 61 18.61 -25.95 23.03
N PHE A 62 19.22 -26.99 23.60
CA PHE A 62 20.68 -27.22 23.52
C PHE A 62 21.07 -27.96 22.24
N GLU A 63 20.28 -28.95 21.83
CA GLU A 63 20.54 -29.72 20.60
C GLU A 63 19.88 -29.08 19.37
N THR A 64 18.69 -28.48 19.53
CA THR A 64 17.83 -28.05 18.42
C THR A 64 17.42 -26.57 18.52
N PHE A 65 18.40 -25.71 18.84
CA PHE A 65 18.18 -24.28 18.99
C PHE A 65 17.64 -23.62 17.71
N ASP A 66 18.27 -23.89 16.57
CA ASP A 66 17.92 -23.27 15.29
C ASP A 66 16.49 -23.64 14.90
N THR A 67 16.09 -24.88 15.15
CA THR A 67 14.75 -25.41 14.90
C THR A 67 13.70 -24.72 15.78
N LEU A 68 14.02 -24.43 17.05
CA LEU A 68 13.15 -23.64 17.93
C LEU A 68 12.98 -22.22 17.39
N ILE A 69 14.06 -21.56 17.00
CA ILE A 69 14.03 -20.19 16.48
C ILE A 69 13.25 -20.11 15.17
N GLU A 70 13.49 -21.04 14.24
CA GLU A 70 12.75 -21.13 12.98
C GLU A 70 11.25 -21.30 13.24
N LEU A 71 10.85 -22.23 14.13
CA LEU A 71 9.44 -22.48 14.46
C LEU A 71 8.77 -21.27 15.13
N LEU A 72 9.47 -20.59 16.04
CA LEU A 72 8.97 -19.34 16.64
C LEU A 72 8.84 -18.22 15.60
N SER A 73 9.82 -18.11 14.70
CA SER A 73 9.84 -17.11 13.63
C SER A 73 8.69 -17.34 12.65
N GLU A 74 8.49 -18.59 12.24
CA GLU A 74 7.44 -18.99 11.33
C GLU A 74 6.10 -18.72 11.98
N THR A 75 5.88 -19.15 13.22
CA THR A 75 4.56 -18.97 13.84
C THR A 75 4.21 -17.51 14.10
N LEU A 76 5.21 -16.68 14.39
CA LEU A 76 5.00 -15.25 14.65
C LEU A 76 4.87 -14.43 13.36
N LEU A 77 5.54 -14.83 12.26
CA LEU A 77 5.54 -14.12 10.96
C LEU A 77 4.55 -14.71 9.93
N ASN A 78 4.26 -16.02 9.97
CA ASN A 78 3.19 -16.65 9.18
C ASN A 78 1.85 -16.41 9.86
N VAL A 79 1.28 -15.27 9.51
CA VAL A 79 -0.03 -14.78 9.93
C VAL A 79 -1.20 -15.56 9.26
N SER A 80 -0.91 -16.65 8.54
CA SER A 80 -1.86 -17.39 7.68
C SER A 80 -2.55 -18.59 8.35
N SER A 81 -2.03 -19.11 9.46
CA SER A 81 -2.59 -20.27 10.16
C SER A 81 -3.23 -19.89 11.50
N GLU A 82 -4.02 -20.81 12.05
CA GLU A 82 -4.76 -20.75 13.33
C GLU A 82 -3.86 -20.59 14.59
N SER A 83 -2.69 -19.99 14.45
CA SER A 83 -1.80 -19.59 15.53
C SER A 83 -2.56 -18.66 16.46
N HIS A 84 -2.90 -19.14 17.66
CA HIS A 84 -3.58 -18.36 18.69
C HIS A 84 -2.60 -17.38 19.33
N VAL A 85 -2.22 -16.35 18.60
CA VAL A 85 -1.48 -15.23 19.16
C VAL A 85 -2.45 -14.39 19.98
N SER A 86 -2.15 -14.21 21.26
CA SER A 86 -2.96 -13.37 22.15
C SER A 86 -2.08 -12.38 22.90
N LEU A 87 -2.54 -11.14 22.95
CA LEU A 87 -1.95 -10.10 23.79
C LEU A 87 -2.69 -10.03 25.12
N LYS A 88 -1.94 -9.98 26.21
CA LYS A 88 -2.46 -9.61 27.53
C LYS A 88 -1.66 -8.43 28.06
N GLU A 89 -2.34 -7.33 28.28
CA GLU A 89 -1.79 -6.18 28.96
C GLU A 89 -1.72 -6.45 30.47
N THR A 90 -0.62 -6.03 31.08
CA THR A 90 -0.45 -6.10 32.52
C THR A 90 -1.06 -4.85 33.14
N LYS A 91 -1.61 -4.94 34.37
CA LYS A 91 -2.32 -3.84 35.05
C LYS A 91 -1.54 -2.51 35.17
N SER A 92 -0.22 -2.51 34.96
CA SER A 92 0.64 -1.34 35.06
C SER A 92 0.88 -0.61 33.73
N ASP A 93 0.29 -1.04 32.60
CA ASP A 93 0.50 -0.49 31.23
C ASP A 93 1.96 -0.53 30.70
N GLU A 94 2.94 -0.77 31.55
CA GLU A 94 4.37 -0.80 31.23
C GLU A 94 4.82 -2.09 30.54
N CYS A 95 4.04 -3.16 30.65
CA CYS A 95 4.39 -4.47 30.12
C CYS A 95 3.21 -5.11 29.39
N ILE A 96 3.47 -5.64 28.20
CA ILE A 96 2.53 -6.44 27.44
C ILE A 96 3.11 -7.84 27.25
N SER A 97 2.28 -8.85 27.48
CA SER A 97 2.64 -10.25 27.28
C SER A 97 2.06 -10.75 25.96
N LEU A 98 2.93 -11.21 25.08
CA LEU A 98 2.57 -11.87 23.82
C LEU A 98 2.62 -13.38 24.03
N PHE A 99 1.49 -14.05 23.91
CA PHE A 99 1.38 -15.49 24.00
C PHE A 99 1.19 -16.07 22.61
N CYS A 100 1.92 -17.14 22.30
CA CYS A 100 1.75 -17.90 21.08
C CYS A 100 1.59 -19.38 21.44
N LYS A 101 0.60 -20.01 20.82
CA LYS A 101 0.33 -21.44 20.94
C LYS A 101 0.65 -22.12 19.63
N ILE A 102 1.58 -23.05 19.66
CA ILE A 102 2.12 -23.72 18.47
C ILE A 102 1.87 -25.21 18.61
N LYS A 103 1.25 -25.82 17.59
CA LYS A 103 1.12 -27.29 17.52
C LYS A 103 2.38 -27.84 16.87
N VAL A 104 3.24 -28.50 17.66
CA VAL A 104 4.49 -29.10 17.17
C VAL A 104 4.22 -30.49 16.59
N THR A 105 3.33 -31.26 17.22
CA THR A 105 2.90 -32.60 16.75
C THR A 105 1.43 -32.82 17.16
N LYS A 106 0.79 -33.92 16.72
CA LYS A 106 -0.63 -34.23 17.02
C LYS A 106 -0.98 -34.10 18.51
N ASP A 107 -0.05 -34.47 19.40
CA ASP A 107 -0.26 -34.49 20.84
C ASP A 107 0.60 -33.48 21.62
N ILE A 108 1.48 -32.72 20.94
CA ILE A 108 2.45 -31.82 21.57
C ILE A 108 2.16 -30.38 21.18
N GLN A 109 1.94 -29.55 22.18
CA GLN A 109 1.74 -28.11 22.04
C GLN A 109 2.85 -27.36 22.76
N LEU A 110 3.35 -26.31 22.11
CA LEU A 110 4.29 -25.34 22.66
C LEU A 110 3.53 -24.05 22.96
N ASP A 111 3.44 -23.72 24.24
CA ASP A 111 2.91 -22.44 24.71
C ASP A 111 4.10 -21.51 25.02
N TRP A 112 4.35 -20.55 24.14
CA TRP A 112 5.45 -19.61 24.27
C TRP A 112 4.96 -18.22 24.69
N LYS A 113 5.66 -17.58 25.63
CA LYS A 113 5.32 -16.25 26.13
C LYS A 113 6.49 -15.28 26.03
N TRP A 114 6.35 -14.22 25.24
CA TRP A 114 7.26 -13.06 25.30
C TRP A 114 6.72 -12.00 26.23
N THR A 115 7.60 -11.39 27.02
CA THR A 115 7.26 -10.26 27.89
C THR A 115 7.92 -9.01 27.32
N LEU A 116 7.13 -8.13 26.72
CA LEU A 116 7.61 -6.91 26.09
C LEU A 116 7.45 -5.75 27.08
N ARG A 117 8.48 -4.89 27.16
CA ARG A 117 8.49 -3.71 28.02
C ARG A 117 8.29 -2.45 27.19
N LEU A 118 7.59 -1.49 27.79
CA LEU A 118 7.39 -0.17 27.21
C LEU A 118 8.76 0.47 26.92
N GLN A 119 8.93 0.90 25.68
CA GLN A 119 10.13 1.56 25.20
C GLN A 119 10.01 3.08 25.40
N PRO A 120 11.13 3.80 25.52
CA PRO A 120 11.11 5.25 25.61
C PRO A 120 10.53 5.88 24.35
N ALA A 121 9.96 7.08 24.48
CA ALA A 121 9.37 7.83 23.36
C ALA A 121 10.37 8.07 22.20
N GLU A 122 11.67 8.13 22.51
CA GLU A 122 12.74 8.23 21.51
C GLU A 122 12.82 7.01 20.57
N ALA A 123 12.49 5.82 21.07
CA ALA A 123 12.46 4.61 20.25
C ALA A 123 11.26 4.66 19.30
N MET A 124 10.11 5.13 19.78
CA MET A 124 8.90 5.34 18.98
C MET A 124 9.16 6.33 17.83
N SER A 125 9.84 7.45 18.11
CA SER A 125 10.18 8.42 17.07
C SER A 125 11.12 7.83 16.02
N LYS A 126 12.17 7.11 16.44
CA LYS A 126 13.15 6.50 15.52
C LYS A 126 12.57 5.38 14.66
N LEU A 127 11.77 4.50 15.24
CA LEU A 127 11.31 3.28 14.56
C LEU A 127 10.05 3.47 13.73
N ILE A 128 9.21 4.45 14.10
CA ILE A 128 7.88 4.62 13.50
C ILE A 128 7.71 6.02 12.93
N TRP A 129 7.87 7.08 13.74
CA TRP A 129 7.55 8.44 13.27
C TRP A 129 8.53 8.99 12.24
N PHE A 130 9.84 8.81 12.40
CA PHE A 130 10.82 9.29 11.42
C PHE A 130 10.69 8.56 10.07
N PRO A 131 10.58 7.22 10.01
CA PRO A 131 10.33 6.55 8.74
C PRO A 131 9.00 6.97 8.10
N LEU A 132 7.92 7.11 8.89
CA LEU A 132 6.63 7.55 8.37
C LEU A 132 6.66 8.99 7.85
N THR A 133 7.22 9.93 8.61
CA THR A 133 7.35 11.33 8.20
C THR A 133 8.31 11.49 7.04
N PHE A 134 9.43 10.76 7.03
CA PHE A 134 10.30 10.69 5.87
C PHE A 134 9.52 10.19 4.66
N HIS A 135 8.81 9.07 4.77
CA HIS A 135 7.98 8.57 3.67
C HIS A 135 6.88 9.56 3.24
N LEU A 136 6.21 10.24 4.16
CA LEU A 136 5.14 11.21 3.84
C LEU A 136 5.67 12.52 3.22
N LEU A 137 6.83 13.00 3.69
CA LEU A 137 7.47 14.23 3.21
C LEU A 137 8.29 13.99 1.95
N SER A 138 8.93 12.82 1.81
CA SER A 138 9.67 12.41 0.63
C SER A 138 8.77 11.76 -0.41
N SER A 139 7.54 11.34 -0.05
CA SER A 139 6.46 11.14 -1.00
C SER A 139 5.89 12.48 -1.45
N GLU A 140 6.75 13.38 -1.92
CA GLU A 140 6.35 14.08 -3.12
C GLU A 140 6.07 12.99 -4.14
N VAL A 141 4.78 12.79 -4.39
CA VAL A 141 4.24 11.88 -5.37
C VAL A 141 4.81 12.30 -6.74
N ARG A 142 6.03 11.86 -7.07
CA ARG A 142 6.39 11.58 -8.46
C ARG A 142 5.45 10.44 -8.83
N ALA A 143 4.26 10.83 -9.28
CA ALA A 143 3.25 9.91 -9.73
C ALA A 143 3.95 8.99 -10.73
N PRO A 144 4.08 7.68 -10.44
CA PRO A 144 4.66 6.78 -11.42
C PRO A 144 3.84 6.94 -12.70
N ALA A 145 4.50 6.98 -13.86
CA ALA A 145 3.80 7.18 -15.13
C ALA A 145 2.66 6.16 -15.24
N GLY A 146 1.41 6.66 -15.31
CA GLY A 146 0.19 5.82 -15.29
C GLY A 146 -0.53 5.72 -13.95
N SER A 147 -0.06 6.36 -12.88
CA SER A 147 -0.81 6.52 -11.63
C SER A 147 -2.00 7.45 -11.83
N LEU A 148 -3.12 7.16 -11.14
CA LEU A 148 -4.33 8.00 -11.15
C LEU A 148 -4.02 9.47 -10.85
N LEU A 149 -3.03 9.75 -10.01
CA LEU A 149 -2.64 11.12 -9.69
C LEU A 149 -1.98 11.85 -10.89
N SER A 150 -1.18 11.14 -11.68
CA SER A 150 -0.63 11.65 -12.95
C SER A 150 -1.73 11.89 -13.97
N VAL A 151 -2.70 10.96 -14.08
CA VAL A 151 -3.85 11.11 -14.99
C VAL A 151 -4.72 12.29 -14.58
N VAL A 152 -4.95 12.49 -13.28
CA VAL A 152 -5.74 13.61 -12.76
C VAL A 152 -5.01 14.93 -12.98
N GLN A 153 -3.70 14.99 -12.75
CA GLN A 153 -2.91 16.19 -13.03
C GLN A 153 -2.89 16.53 -14.52
N ASP A 154 -2.67 15.54 -15.39
CA ASP A 154 -2.63 15.72 -16.84
C ASP A 154 -4.01 16.17 -17.39
N ARG A 155 -5.11 15.58 -16.87
CA ARG A 155 -6.48 16.03 -17.18
C ARG A 155 -6.79 17.43 -16.65
N SER A 156 -6.32 17.75 -15.44
CA SER A 156 -6.49 19.09 -14.88
C SER A 156 -5.74 20.14 -15.70
N GLN A 157 -4.55 19.81 -16.20
CA GLN A 157 -3.74 20.69 -17.03
C GLN A 157 -4.37 20.88 -18.42
N GLN A 158 -4.92 19.82 -19.03
CA GLN A 158 -5.73 19.92 -20.26
C GLN A 158 -6.99 20.77 -20.09
N LEU A 159 -7.61 20.77 -18.91
CA LEU A 159 -8.79 21.60 -18.63
C LEU A 159 -8.42 23.08 -18.42
N GLN A 160 -7.24 23.36 -17.86
CA GLN A 160 -6.71 24.71 -17.72
C GLN A 160 -6.23 25.30 -19.05
N ASP A 161 -5.69 24.45 -19.95
CA ASP A 161 -5.38 24.84 -21.32
C ASP A 161 -6.67 25.02 -22.13
N GLN A 162 -7.26 26.21 -22.07
CA GLN A 162 -8.43 26.63 -22.87
C GLN A 162 -8.18 26.67 -24.38
N SER A 163 -6.99 26.27 -24.84
CA SER A 163 -6.62 26.14 -26.25
C SER A 163 -7.53 25.19 -27.03
N TRP A 164 -8.20 24.25 -26.36
CA TRP A 164 -9.22 23.39 -26.99
C TRP A 164 -10.47 24.18 -27.39
N ILE A 165 -10.83 25.25 -26.66
CA ILE A 165 -11.95 26.14 -26.99
C ILE A 165 -11.60 26.94 -28.24
N ASP A 166 -10.38 27.47 -28.31
CA ASP A 166 -9.89 28.21 -29.48
C ASP A 166 -9.76 27.32 -30.72
N ARG A 167 -9.30 26.07 -30.57
CA ARG A 167 -9.27 25.08 -31.65
C ARG A 167 -10.68 24.67 -32.10
N ALA A 168 -11.60 24.44 -31.17
CA ALA A 168 -12.99 24.13 -31.51
C ALA A 168 -13.71 25.31 -32.18
N ALA A 169 -13.39 26.56 -31.79
CA ALA A 169 -13.87 27.76 -32.45
C ALA A 169 -13.27 27.92 -33.86
N ALA A 170 -11.98 27.64 -34.02
CA ALA A 170 -11.29 27.65 -35.31
C ALA A 170 -11.81 26.57 -36.28
N GLU A 171 -12.16 25.38 -35.79
CA GLU A 171 -12.78 24.34 -36.62
C GLU A 171 -14.20 24.71 -37.05
N ARG A 172 -14.97 25.36 -36.18
CA ARG A 172 -16.31 25.87 -36.52
C ARG A 172 -16.25 27.01 -37.53
N SER A 173 -15.25 27.89 -37.44
CA SER A 173 -15.04 28.96 -38.42
C SER A 173 -14.49 28.42 -39.75
N ALA A 174 -13.66 27.37 -39.73
CA ALA A 174 -13.18 26.70 -40.95
C ALA A 174 -14.31 25.96 -41.70
N LYS A 175 -15.28 25.37 -40.98
CA LYS A 175 -16.47 24.75 -41.57
C LYS A 175 -17.54 25.75 -42.05
N SER A 176 -17.43 27.02 -41.67
CA SER A 176 -18.30 28.10 -42.13
C SER A 176 -17.57 29.00 -43.12
N THR A 177 -17.12 28.43 -44.23
CA THR A 177 -16.92 29.22 -45.45
C THR A 177 -18.29 29.51 -46.05
N PRO A 178 -18.79 30.76 -46.05
CA PRO A 178 -19.99 31.08 -46.78
C PRO A 178 -19.63 31.06 -48.26
N SER A 179 -20.17 30.10 -49.01
CA SER A 179 -20.18 30.21 -50.47
C SER A 179 -21.00 31.46 -50.81
N THR A 180 -20.33 32.56 -51.12
CA THR A 180 -20.97 33.78 -51.60
C THR A 180 -21.83 33.45 -52.83
N PRO A 181 -23.14 33.76 -52.85
CA PRO A 181 -23.88 33.70 -54.09
C PRO A 181 -23.38 34.83 -55.00
N LYS A 182 -22.83 34.47 -56.17
CA LYS A 182 -22.45 35.43 -57.21
C LYS A 182 -23.67 36.32 -57.53
N LYS A 183 -23.54 37.63 -57.29
CA LYS A 183 -24.48 38.64 -57.79
C LYS A 183 -24.55 38.55 -59.32
N ARG A 184 -25.63 37.96 -59.86
CA ARG A 184 -26.02 38.17 -61.26
C ARG A 184 -26.81 39.48 -61.33
N SER A 185 -26.24 40.48 -61.99
CA SER A 185 -26.91 41.73 -62.31
C SER A 185 -28.03 41.48 -63.32
N ALA A 186 -29.27 41.71 -62.92
CA ALA A 186 -30.48 41.51 -63.71
C ALA A 186 -30.75 42.63 -64.74
N PHE A 187 -29.70 43.12 -65.43
CA PHE A 187 -29.85 44.27 -66.35
C PHE A 187 -29.21 44.10 -67.74
N VAL A 188 -28.62 42.94 -68.04
CA VAL A 188 -28.03 42.67 -69.36
C VAL A 188 -28.45 41.28 -69.83
N ASP A 189 -29.73 41.11 -70.19
CA ASP A 189 -30.14 40.31 -71.36
C ASP A 189 -31.66 40.24 -71.50
N LEU A 190 -32.28 41.43 -71.44
CA LEU A 190 -33.61 41.73 -71.97
C LEU A 190 -33.64 41.74 -73.52
N ILE A 191 -32.64 41.17 -74.21
CA ILE A 191 -32.51 41.20 -75.67
C ILE A 191 -31.96 39.86 -76.21
N SER A 192 -32.79 38.82 -76.21
CA SER A 192 -33.04 37.97 -77.40
C SER A 192 -33.72 36.65 -77.03
N PRO A 193 -34.77 36.23 -77.77
CA PRO A 193 -35.53 35.02 -77.46
C PRO A 193 -35.02 33.84 -78.29
N LYS A 194 -34.58 32.73 -77.67
CA LYS A 194 -34.55 31.43 -78.37
C LYS A 194 -34.93 30.25 -77.46
N ARG A 195 -36.23 29.96 -77.54
CA ARG A 195 -36.94 28.66 -77.63
C ARG A 195 -36.44 27.42 -76.88
N SER A 196 -37.46 26.75 -76.34
CA SER A 196 -37.62 25.41 -75.80
C SER A 196 -36.76 24.29 -76.40
N ARG A 197 -36.42 23.31 -75.54
CA ARG A 197 -37.03 21.97 -75.65
C ARG A 197 -36.85 21.17 -74.35
N THR A 198 -37.96 20.59 -73.94
CA THR A 198 -38.12 19.42 -73.07
C THR A 198 -37.18 18.28 -73.46
N ASN A 199 -36.74 17.49 -72.48
CA ASN A 199 -37.13 16.08 -72.40
C ASN A 199 -36.92 15.54 -70.99
N TYR A 200 -38.00 14.94 -70.47
CA TYR A 200 -37.97 13.91 -69.46
C TYR A 200 -37.13 12.74 -69.98
N ASP A 201 -36.37 12.10 -69.09
CA ASP A 201 -36.30 10.65 -69.09
C ASP A 201 -36.27 10.16 -67.64
N PHE A 202 -37.35 9.46 -67.31
CA PHE A 202 -37.51 8.54 -66.20
C PHE A 202 -36.85 7.20 -66.58
N ILE A 203 -36.93 6.26 -65.63
CA ILE A 203 -36.65 4.81 -65.71
C ILE A 203 -35.23 4.50 -65.19
N GLY A 204 -35.06 3.62 -64.22
CA GLY A 204 -35.95 2.62 -63.62
C GLY A 204 -35.10 1.46 -63.16
#